data_AF-A0A5C5U964-F1
#
_entry.id   AF-A0A5C5U964-F1
#
_cell.length_a   1.000
_cell.length_b   1.000
_cell.length_c   1.000
_cell.angle_alpha   90.00
_cell.angle_beta   90.00
_cell.angle_gamma   90.00
#
_symmetry.space_group_name_H-M   'P 1'
#
loop_
_entity.id
_entity.type
_entity.pdbx_description
1 polymer ?
#
loop_
_entity_poly.entity_id
_entity_poly.type
_entity_poly.pdbx_seq_one_letter_code
_entity_poly.pdbx_strand_id
1 'polypeptide(L)'
;MNEDVDSLEGLVTHHPGANRRIRMEDGVIQGAENPHRRSHAFIGGDFEEIIDSRVDKYGSLDRDQVLLVKDFILEDPSPARGKSARSVGVPSPVDGYISRISAAAGMVEISDHADGRVLARVRHMSDLRVQVGQSVAYGQTLGVQDNLGLGLRSGQAVHVHMEVDTRLYREYANYLADLASGRLPVQDALRNGVRPQVALDDGTFRLGESHPRIAGLQRVMHGEGYRAADGGPLDRDGVYRPSMQGALLDFQRAHGIPQTGDIDPATLRFAPGPRRRDRDLADRFEPGRPMPREAGPATAPGHPDHPDHRGLLPPEADPPVNRKGTVPATGGMLDRVLPALEQRDPDAITRALSDLARSDGMQAWLERGRTALDLQQPPAADSAHARTPEPLFRG
;
A
#
# COMPACT_ATOMS: atom_id res chain seq x y z
N MET A 1 8.13 5.82 26.78
CA MET A 1 7.25 4.92 27.58
C MET A 1 6.41 4.19 26.56
N ASN A 2 6.14 2.90 26.73
CA ASN A 2 5.17 2.24 25.85
C ASN A 2 3.78 2.68 26.28
N GLU A 3 2.91 2.97 25.32
CA GLU A 3 1.52 3.34 25.55
C GLU A 3 0.64 2.13 25.24
N ASP A 4 -0.44 1.98 26.01
CA ASP A 4 -1.42 0.93 25.75
C ASP A 4 -2.17 1.28 24.46
N VAL A 5 -2.41 0.26 23.64
CA VAL A 5 -3.09 0.41 22.35
C VAL A 5 -4.34 -0.45 22.34
N ASP A 6 -5.46 0.14 21.92
CA ASP A 6 -6.79 -0.47 21.93
C ASP A 6 -7.31 -0.85 20.53
N SER A 7 -6.70 -0.35 19.45
CA SER A 7 -7.09 -0.66 18.07
C SER A 7 -5.91 -0.66 17.08
N LEU A 8 -6.18 -1.09 15.84
CA LEU A 8 -5.20 -1.04 14.74
C LEU A 8 -4.73 0.38 14.45
N GLU A 9 -5.63 1.34 14.50
CA GLU A 9 -5.39 2.76 14.26
C GLU A 9 -4.55 3.40 15.36
N GLY A 10 -4.63 2.87 16.59
CA GLY A 10 -3.78 3.30 17.71
C GLY A 10 -2.32 2.81 17.60
N LEU A 11 -2.02 1.87 16.70
CA LEU A 11 -0.65 1.39 16.48
C LEU A 11 0.14 2.38 15.63
N VAL A 12 1.07 3.08 16.27
CA VAL A 12 2.06 3.92 15.60
C VAL A 12 3.01 3.07 14.77
N THR A 13 3.29 3.47 13.53
CA THR A 13 4.32 2.86 12.70
C THR A 13 5.68 2.99 13.39
N HIS A 14 6.26 1.87 13.80
CA HIS A 14 7.50 1.87 14.58
C HIS A 14 8.72 2.13 13.68
N HIS A 15 9.07 3.41 13.57
CA HIS A 15 10.33 3.86 13.00
C HIS A 15 11.06 4.82 13.95
N PRO A 16 12.40 4.94 13.87
CA PRO A 16 13.17 5.85 14.71
C PRO A 16 12.68 7.31 14.67
N GLY A 17 12.19 7.78 13.51
CA GLY A 17 11.59 9.10 13.35
C GLY A 17 10.06 9.09 13.28
N ALA A 18 9.40 7.94 13.42
CA ALA A 18 7.94 7.75 13.31
C ALA A 18 7.35 8.37 12.03
N ASN A 19 8.11 8.37 10.92
CA ASN A 19 7.70 8.97 9.66
C ASN A 19 7.25 10.44 9.80
N ARG A 20 7.73 11.18 10.81
CA ARG A 20 7.26 12.55 11.16
C ARG A 20 7.37 13.59 10.04
N ARG A 21 8.13 13.30 8.98
CA ARG A 21 8.32 14.18 7.81
C ARG A 21 7.61 13.66 6.56
N ILE A 22 6.92 12.52 6.66
CA ILE A 22 6.21 11.93 5.54
C ILE A 22 5.07 12.83 5.11
N ARG A 23 4.89 12.94 3.81
CA ARG A 23 3.79 13.69 3.20
C ARG A 23 3.56 13.17 1.79
N MET A 24 2.38 13.44 1.26
CA MET A 24 2.09 13.23 -0.16
C MET A 24 2.14 14.55 -0.90
N GLU A 25 2.94 14.59 -1.95
CA GLU A 25 3.17 15.79 -2.76
C GLU A 25 3.24 15.40 -4.24
N ASP A 26 2.41 16.04 -5.06
CA ASP A 26 2.20 15.73 -6.48
C ASP A 26 1.91 14.24 -6.74
N GLY A 27 1.18 13.61 -5.81
CA GLY A 27 0.82 12.20 -5.86
C GLY A 27 1.96 11.22 -5.57
N VAL A 28 3.11 11.72 -5.09
CA VAL A 28 4.26 10.92 -4.67
C VAL A 28 4.48 11.09 -3.17
N ILE A 29 4.84 10.00 -2.48
CA ILE A 29 5.22 10.08 -1.08
C ILE A 29 6.64 10.63 -0.96
N GLN A 30 6.81 11.68 -0.15
CA GLN A 30 8.08 12.31 0.14
C GLN A 30 8.38 12.30 1.63
N GLY A 31 9.66 12.38 2.00
CA GLY A 31 10.08 12.46 3.40
C GLY A 31 9.93 11.15 4.18
N ALA A 32 9.61 10.04 3.51
CA ALA A 32 9.61 8.69 4.07
C ALA A 32 11.02 8.27 4.49
N GLU A 33 11.11 7.45 5.54
CA GLU A 33 12.39 6.93 6.02
C GLU A 33 12.88 5.76 5.15
N ASN A 34 14.14 5.82 4.69
CA ASN A 34 14.77 4.78 3.85
C ASN A 34 13.95 4.34 2.61
N PRO A 35 13.50 5.26 1.74
CA PRO A 35 12.57 4.96 0.64
C PRO A 35 13.11 3.96 -0.40
N HIS A 36 14.44 3.80 -0.49
CA HIS A 36 15.07 2.79 -1.35
C HIS A 36 14.92 1.35 -0.84
N ARG A 37 14.60 1.15 0.44
CA ARG A 37 14.50 -0.16 1.09
C ARG A 37 13.14 -0.44 1.73
N ARG A 38 12.27 0.56 1.75
CA ARG A 38 10.95 0.51 2.38
C ARG A 38 9.92 1.11 1.44
N SER A 39 8.70 0.58 1.49
CA SER A 39 7.55 1.11 0.78
C SER A 39 6.58 1.71 1.79
N HIS A 40 5.88 2.76 1.39
CA HIS A 40 4.86 3.40 2.20
C HIS A 40 3.63 3.67 1.35
N ALA A 41 2.47 3.74 1.97
CA ALA A 41 1.19 4.07 1.34
C ALA A 41 0.28 4.79 2.34
N PHE A 42 -0.71 5.52 1.83
CA PHE A 42 -1.75 6.13 2.64
C PHE A 42 -2.98 5.21 2.72
N ILE A 43 -3.17 4.52 3.84
CA ILE A 43 -4.19 3.47 4.03
C ILE A 43 -4.99 3.79 5.30
N GLY A 44 -6.32 3.69 5.23
CA GLY A 44 -7.17 3.93 6.41
C GLY A 44 -7.03 5.33 7.01
N GLY A 45 -6.62 6.33 6.22
CA GLY A 45 -6.45 7.70 6.69
C GLY A 45 -5.08 8.05 7.27
N ASP A 46 -4.09 7.15 7.22
CA ASP A 46 -2.73 7.43 7.71
C ASP A 46 -1.64 6.90 6.77
N PHE A 47 -0.42 7.40 6.91
CA PHE A 47 0.76 6.92 6.21
C PHE A 47 1.34 5.68 6.89
N GLU A 48 1.19 4.55 6.20
CA GLU A 48 1.59 3.23 6.68
C GLU A 48 2.82 2.71 5.94
N GLU A 49 3.67 1.95 6.64
CA GLU A 49 4.67 1.10 5.98
C GLU A 49 3.97 -0.11 5.35
N ILE A 50 4.41 -0.47 4.14
CA ILE A 50 3.90 -1.61 3.39
C ILE A 50 5.03 -2.47 2.84
N ILE A 51 4.72 -3.74 2.57
CA ILE A 51 5.53 -4.62 1.71
C ILE A 51 4.80 -4.80 0.39
N ASP A 52 5.46 -4.45 -0.70
CA ASP A 52 5.05 -4.72 -2.07
C ASP A 52 6.14 -5.55 -2.77
N SER A 53 5.92 -5.90 -4.04
CA SER A 53 6.88 -6.67 -4.83
C SER A 53 8.27 -6.01 -4.97
N ARG A 54 8.38 -4.69 -4.76
CA ARG A 54 9.65 -3.96 -4.82
C ARG A 54 10.51 -4.20 -3.58
N VAL A 55 9.90 -4.27 -2.40
CA VAL A 55 10.61 -4.43 -1.12
C VAL A 55 10.44 -5.83 -0.50
N ASP A 56 9.74 -6.74 -1.17
CA ASP A 56 9.60 -8.12 -0.74
C ASP A 56 10.91 -8.91 -0.87
N LYS A 57 11.67 -8.95 0.22
CA LYS A 57 12.93 -9.72 0.30
C LYS A 57 12.75 -11.24 0.18
N TYR A 58 11.53 -11.75 0.26
CA TYR A 58 11.25 -13.19 0.22
C TYR A 58 10.84 -13.70 -1.15
N GLY A 59 10.42 -12.81 -2.04
CA GLY A 59 9.98 -13.11 -3.41
C GLY A 59 8.75 -14.01 -3.44
N SER A 60 7.89 -13.95 -2.43
CA SER A 60 6.66 -14.75 -2.32
C SER A 60 5.38 -13.95 -2.54
N LEU A 61 5.46 -12.62 -2.65
CA LEU A 61 4.28 -11.82 -2.98
C LEU A 61 3.93 -11.89 -4.46
N ASP A 62 2.63 -11.95 -4.75
CA ASP A 62 2.12 -11.69 -6.09
C ASP A 62 2.45 -10.24 -6.51
N ARG A 63 2.53 -10.01 -7.83
CA ARG A 63 2.92 -8.70 -8.41
C ARG A 63 2.20 -7.50 -7.77
N ASP A 64 0.91 -7.66 -7.52
CA ASP A 64 0.00 -6.60 -7.11
C ASP A 64 -0.35 -6.67 -5.62
N GLN A 65 0.23 -7.64 -4.90
CA GLN A 65 -0.05 -7.83 -3.50
C GLN A 65 0.67 -6.79 -2.65
N VAL A 66 -0.05 -6.33 -1.62
CA VAL A 66 0.45 -5.37 -0.65
C VAL A 66 0.17 -5.90 0.75
N LEU A 67 1.19 -5.96 1.59
CA LEU A 67 1.04 -6.24 3.01
C LEU A 67 1.17 -4.94 3.82
N LEU A 68 0.27 -4.69 4.75
CA LEU A 68 0.35 -3.66 5.77
C LEU A 68 1.29 -4.08 6.89
N VAL A 69 2.22 -3.21 7.29
CA VAL A 69 3.20 -3.48 8.35
C VAL A 69 2.79 -2.80 9.65
N LYS A 70 2.80 -3.54 10.76
CA LYS A 70 2.64 -2.99 12.10
C LYS A 70 3.58 -3.69 13.08
N ASP A 71 4.08 -2.89 14.02
CA ASP A 71 4.87 -3.36 15.16
C ASP A 71 4.11 -3.12 16.46
N PHE A 72 4.10 -4.11 17.34
CA PHE A 72 3.50 -3.99 18.66
C PHE A 72 4.17 -4.91 19.67
N ILE A 73 3.93 -4.67 20.96
CA ILE A 73 4.47 -5.51 22.03
C ILE A 73 3.30 -6.16 22.75
N LEU A 74 3.33 -7.48 22.81
CA LEU A 74 2.46 -8.26 23.67
C LEU A 74 3.08 -8.34 25.08
N GLU A 75 2.30 -7.98 26.08
CA GLU A 75 2.67 -8.10 27.49
C GLU A 75 1.61 -8.91 28.25
N ASP A 76 2.08 -9.89 29.02
CA ASP A 76 1.25 -10.59 30.01
C ASP A 76 0.98 -9.65 31.20
N PRO A 77 -0.29 -9.34 31.51
CA PRO A 77 -0.62 -8.53 32.67
C PRO A 77 -0.33 -9.23 34.01
N SER A 78 -0.12 -10.56 34.03
CA SER A 78 0.14 -11.33 35.25
C SER A 78 1.09 -12.53 35.02
N PRO A 79 2.31 -12.53 35.59
CA PRO A 79 2.76 -11.65 36.67
C PRO A 79 3.22 -10.26 36.19
N ALA A 80 3.09 -9.28 37.08
CA ALA A 80 3.28 -7.86 36.81
C ALA A 80 4.67 -7.54 36.23
N ARG A 81 4.65 -6.76 35.14
CA ARG A 81 5.72 -5.90 34.56
C ARG A 81 7.16 -6.35 34.78
N GLY A 82 7.83 -6.67 33.67
CA GLY A 82 9.26 -6.98 33.62
C GLY A 82 9.61 -7.64 32.30
N LYS A 83 10.88 -8.01 32.10
CA LYS A 83 11.30 -8.70 30.85
C LYS A 83 10.54 -10.02 30.62
N SER A 84 10.14 -10.70 31.69
CA SER A 84 9.34 -11.94 31.62
C SER A 84 7.91 -11.72 31.14
N ALA A 85 7.32 -10.54 31.36
CA ALA A 85 5.96 -10.23 30.89
C ALA A 85 5.89 -10.19 29.35
N ARG A 86 7.02 -9.98 28.66
CA ARG A 86 7.10 -9.96 27.19
C ARG A 86 7.44 -11.31 26.58
N SER A 87 7.71 -12.32 27.40
CA SER A 87 8.03 -13.69 26.96
C SER A 87 6.76 -14.49 26.72
N VAL A 88 5.93 -14.01 25.78
CA VAL A 88 4.59 -14.55 25.51
C VAL A 88 4.53 -15.18 24.12
N GLY A 89 3.66 -16.18 23.97
CA GLY A 89 3.40 -16.79 22.68
C GLY A 89 2.67 -15.81 21.75
N VAL A 90 3.13 -15.69 20.51
CA VAL A 90 2.48 -14.85 19.49
C VAL A 90 1.37 -15.66 18.82
N PRO A 91 0.09 -15.30 18.99
CA PRO A 91 -1.01 -16.00 18.35
C PRO A 91 -1.08 -15.68 16.86
N SER A 92 -1.41 -16.69 16.04
CA SER A 92 -1.67 -16.51 14.61
C SER A 92 -2.82 -15.52 14.37
N PRO A 93 -2.67 -14.52 13.48
CA PRO A 93 -3.73 -13.56 13.17
C PRO A 93 -4.82 -14.13 12.27
N VAL A 94 -4.56 -15.25 11.61
CA VAL A 94 -5.44 -15.86 10.60
C VAL A 94 -5.41 -17.38 10.69
N ASP A 95 -6.47 -18.01 10.18
CA ASP A 95 -6.42 -19.40 9.73
C ASP A 95 -5.63 -19.46 8.41
N GLY A 96 -4.87 -20.54 8.19
CA GLY A 96 -4.14 -20.70 6.93
C GLY A 96 -3.19 -21.88 6.91
N TYR A 97 -2.13 -21.75 6.11
CA TYR A 97 -1.11 -22.77 5.88
C TYR A 97 0.28 -22.16 6.02
N ILE A 98 1.17 -22.81 6.77
CA ILE A 98 2.54 -22.32 6.95
C ILE A 98 3.34 -22.60 5.67
N SER A 99 3.54 -21.57 4.85
CA SER A 99 4.24 -21.65 3.56
C SER A 99 5.76 -21.53 3.71
N ARG A 100 6.23 -20.78 4.71
CA ARG A 100 7.67 -20.56 4.93
C ARG A 100 7.99 -20.30 6.41
N ILE A 101 9.17 -20.77 6.82
CA ILE A 101 9.79 -20.42 8.08
C ILE A 101 11.22 -19.94 7.83
N SER A 102 11.64 -18.87 8.50
CA SER A 102 13.04 -18.46 8.58
C SER A 102 13.47 -18.41 10.04
N ALA A 103 14.15 -19.47 10.48
CA ALA A 103 14.65 -19.57 11.86
C ALA A 103 15.59 -18.41 12.21
N ALA A 104 16.48 -18.00 11.30
CA ALA A 104 17.41 -16.89 11.53
C ALA A 104 16.72 -15.53 11.74
N ALA A 105 15.55 -15.34 11.13
CA ALA A 105 14.78 -14.11 11.23
C ALA A 105 13.63 -14.19 12.24
N GLY A 106 13.44 -15.35 12.90
CA GLY A 106 12.28 -15.59 13.75
C GLY A 106 10.96 -15.41 13.01
N MET A 107 10.91 -15.82 11.75
CA MET A 107 9.81 -15.50 10.84
C MET A 107 8.98 -16.74 10.50
N VAL A 108 7.66 -16.56 10.52
CA VAL A 108 6.66 -17.48 9.99
C VAL A 108 5.84 -16.73 8.92
N GLU A 109 5.68 -17.34 7.75
CA GLU A 109 4.79 -16.91 6.69
C GLU A 109 3.58 -17.85 6.61
N ILE A 110 2.41 -17.26 6.50
CA ILE A 110 1.12 -17.94 6.41
C ILE A 110 0.49 -17.57 5.08
N SER A 111 0.14 -18.57 4.28
CA SER A 111 -0.63 -18.44 3.03
C SER A 111 -2.03 -19.04 3.17
N ASP A 112 -2.93 -18.77 2.24
CA ASP A 112 -4.26 -19.38 2.21
C ASP A 112 -4.21 -20.90 1.95
N HIS A 113 -3.24 -21.36 1.17
CA HIS A 113 -2.88 -22.75 0.93
C HIS A 113 -1.40 -22.87 0.54
N ALA A 114 -0.92 -24.10 0.28
CA ALA A 114 0.51 -24.41 0.17
C ALA A 114 1.31 -23.56 -0.82
N ASP A 115 0.75 -23.28 -1.99
CA ASP A 115 1.36 -22.47 -3.05
C ASP A 115 0.55 -21.20 -3.33
N GLY A 116 -0.26 -20.81 -2.34
CA GLY A 116 -1.22 -19.73 -2.47
C GLY A 116 -0.70 -18.40 -1.97
N ARG A 117 -1.61 -17.43 -1.96
CA ARG A 117 -1.29 -16.04 -1.63
C ARG A 117 -0.90 -15.91 -0.16
N VAL A 118 0.13 -15.13 0.12
CA VAL A 118 0.54 -14.79 1.49
C VAL A 118 -0.60 -14.04 2.20
N LEU A 119 -1.03 -14.49 3.37
CA LEU A 119 -2.03 -13.80 4.19
C LEU A 119 -1.36 -12.95 5.26
N ALA A 120 -0.33 -13.49 5.91
CA ALA A 120 0.42 -12.79 6.94
C ALA A 120 1.85 -13.30 7.07
N ARG A 121 2.75 -12.43 7.54
CA ARG A 121 4.07 -12.78 8.03
C ARG A 121 4.24 -12.21 9.42
N VAL A 122 4.81 -13.02 10.31
CA VAL A 122 5.10 -12.64 11.69
C VAL A 122 6.58 -12.85 11.93
N ARG A 123 7.26 -11.85 12.46
CA ARG A 123 8.73 -11.82 12.59
C ARG A 123 9.17 -11.58 14.04
N HIS A 124 10.47 -11.74 14.25
CA HIS A 124 11.16 -11.51 15.52
C HIS A 124 10.82 -12.51 16.63
N MET A 125 10.28 -13.69 16.28
CA MET A 125 9.97 -14.73 17.26
C MET A 125 11.15 -15.67 17.52
N SER A 126 11.28 -16.16 18.74
CA SER A 126 12.05 -17.37 19.08
C SER A 126 11.10 -18.55 19.30
N ASP A 127 11.63 -19.74 19.60
CA ASP A 127 10.84 -20.95 19.92
C ASP A 127 9.65 -21.18 18.96
N LEU A 128 9.92 -21.23 17.65
CA LEU A 128 8.87 -21.42 16.65
C LEU A 128 8.18 -22.78 16.85
N ARG A 129 6.85 -22.77 17.00
CA ARG A 129 6.03 -23.95 17.38
C ARG A 129 5.23 -24.53 16.22
N VAL A 130 5.54 -24.08 15.01
CA VAL A 130 4.86 -24.48 13.78
C VAL A 130 5.89 -24.97 12.77
N GLN A 131 5.44 -25.73 11.78
CA GLN A 131 6.29 -26.30 10.74
C GLN A 131 5.78 -25.90 9.36
N VAL A 132 6.69 -25.78 8.38
CA VAL A 132 6.28 -25.61 6.99
C VAL A 132 5.43 -26.80 6.57
N GLY A 133 4.32 -26.53 5.90
CA GLY A 133 3.41 -27.56 5.43
C GLY A 133 2.21 -27.84 6.33
N GLN A 134 2.18 -27.24 7.52
CA GLN A 134 1.10 -27.43 8.49
C GLN A 134 -0.01 -26.39 8.29
N SER A 135 -1.27 -26.79 8.50
CA SER A 135 -2.36 -25.83 8.71
C SER A 135 -2.22 -25.15 10.07
N VAL A 136 -2.50 -23.86 10.13
CA VAL A 136 -2.51 -23.07 11.36
C VAL A 136 -3.90 -22.50 11.59
N ALA A 137 -4.34 -22.54 12.85
CA ALA A 137 -5.59 -21.91 13.26
C ALA A 137 -5.34 -20.50 13.81
N TYR A 138 -6.31 -19.61 13.65
CA TYR A 138 -6.39 -18.33 14.35
C TYR A 138 -6.16 -18.56 15.85
N GLY A 139 -5.31 -17.73 16.45
CA GLY A 139 -4.97 -17.83 17.87
C GLY A 139 -3.93 -18.90 18.22
N GLN A 140 -3.62 -19.86 17.33
CA GLN A 140 -2.57 -20.86 17.56
C GLN A 140 -1.22 -20.17 17.76
N THR A 141 -0.45 -20.58 18.77
CA THR A 141 0.90 -20.02 19.00
C THR A 141 1.83 -20.35 17.83
N LEU A 142 2.40 -19.31 17.20
CA LEU A 142 3.39 -19.42 16.15
C LEU A 142 4.81 -19.60 16.69
N GLY A 143 5.12 -18.87 17.76
CA GLY A 143 6.40 -18.84 18.45
C GLY A 143 6.31 -17.93 19.67
N VAL A 144 7.44 -17.61 20.30
CA VAL A 144 7.54 -16.69 21.43
C VAL A 144 8.06 -15.34 20.95
N GLN A 145 7.43 -14.25 21.37
CA GLN A 145 7.85 -12.89 21.05
C GLN A 145 9.30 -12.64 21.51
N ASP A 146 10.15 -12.14 20.62
CA ASP A 146 11.57 -11.92 20.90
C ASP A 146 12.11 -10.76 20.04
N ASN A 147 13.41 -10.74 19.80
CA ASN A 147 14.10 -9.79 18.93
C ASN A 147 14.94 -10.45 17.84
N LEU A 148 14.60 -11.71 17.48
CA LEU A 148 15.40 -12.51 16.57
C LEU A 148 15.47 -11.87 15.18
N GLY A 149 16.65 -11.82 14.58
CA GLY A 149 16.85 -11.16 13.27
C GLY A 149 17.05 -9.64 13.31
N LEU A 150 17.06 -9.00 14.49
CA LEU A 150 17.43 -7.58 14.63
C LEU A 150 18.95 -7.34 14.82
N GLY A 151 19.73 -8.39 15.08
CA GLY A 151 21.16 -8.28 15.38
C GLY A 151 21.47 -7.61 16.73
N LEU A 152 20.47 -7.49 17.62
CA LEU A 152 20.60 -6.92 18.95
C LEU A 152 20.86 -8.01 20.00
N ARG A 153 21.30 -7.62 21.20
CA ARG A 153 21.45 -8.57 22.32
C ARG A 153 20.07 -9.09 22.72
N SER A 154 19.98 -10.36 23.13
CA SER A 154 18.72 -10.97 23.56
C SER A 154 17.96 -10.11 24.58
N GLY A 155 16.65 -9.97 24.38
CA GLY A 155 15.76 -9.18 25.23
C GLY A 155 15.79 -7.66 25.00
N GLN A 156 16.47 -7.16 23.96
CA GLN A 156 16.44 -5.74 23.56
C GLN A 156 15.44 -5.53 22.42
N ALA A 157 14.64 -4.45 22.47
CA ALA A 157 13.67 -4.12 21.43
C ALA A 157 12.77 -5.32 21.04
N VAL A 158 12.33 -6.08 22.03
CA VAL A 158 11.39 -7.20 21.85
C VAL A 158 10.04 -6.65 21.40
N HIS A 159 9.56 -7.11 20.24
CA HIS A 159 8.28 -6.75 19.65
C HIS A 159 7.84 -7.83 18.65
N VAL A 160 6.56 -7.82 18.29
CA VAL A 160 6.02 -8.49 17.12
C VAL A 160 6.09 -7.51 15.95
N HIS A 161 6.76 -7.90 14.88
CA HIS A 161 6.63 -7.26 13.57
C HIS A 161 5.68 -8.11 12.74
N MET A 162 4.58 -7.53 12.29
CA MET A 162 3.54 -8.22 11.54
C MET A 162 3.29 -7.54 10.20
N GLU A 163 3.25 -8.35 9.14
CA GLU A 163 2.93 -7.94 7.77
C GLU A 163 1.64 -8.67 7.39
N VAL A 164 0.54 -7.98 7.11
CA VAL A 164 -0.76 -8.61 6.80
C VAL A 164 -1.31 -8.12 5.47
N ASP A 165 -1.81 -9.02 4.63
CA ASP A 165 -2.42 -8.64 3.36
C ASP A 165 -3.52 -7.59 3.59
N THR A 166 -3.45 -6.47 2.88
CA THR A 166 -4.38 -5.33 3.04
C THR A 166 -5.83 -5.73 2.79
N ARG A 167 -6.10 -6.82 2.07
CA ARG A 167 -7.45 -7.39 1.90
C ARG A 167 -8.04 -7.92 3.19
N LEU A 168 -7.19 -8.26 4.15
CA LEU A 168 -7.56 -8.76 5.47
C LEU A 168 -7.55 -7.63 6.52
N TYR A 169 -7.65 -6.36 6.10
CA TYR A 169 -7.57 -5.22 7.01
C TYR A 169 -8.58 -5.33 8.16
N ARG A 170 -9.82 -5.79 7.88
CA ARG A 170 -10.86 -5.94 8.91
C ARG A 170 -10.59 -7.09 9.85
N GLU A 171 -10.16 -8.22 9.33
CA GLU A 171 -9.73 -9.38 10.11
C GLU A 171 -8.55 -9.00 11.01
N TYR A 172 -7.63 -8.18 10.51
CA TYR A 172 -6.47 -7.72 11.27
C TYR A 172 -6.86 -6.72 12.36
N ALA A 173 -7.75 -5.77 12.05
CA ALA A 173 -8.32 -4.87 13.05
C ALA A 173 -9.04 -5.65 14.16
N ASN A 174 -9.82 -6.67 13.80
CA ASN A 174 -10.47 -7.56 14.75
C ASN A 174 -9.45 -8.34 15.60
N TYR A 175 -8.37 -8.85 15.00
CA TYR A 175 -7.29 -9.52 15.72
C TYR A 175 -6.66 -8.63 16.79
N LEU A 176 -6.35 -7.37 16.46
CA LEU A 176 -5.79 -6.42 17.42
C LEU A 176 -6.81 -6.04 18.50
N ALA A 177 -8.08 -5.85 18.14
CA ALA A 177 -9.15 -5.61 19.11
C ALA A 177 -9.36 -6.82 20.04
N ASP A 178 -9.20 -8.05 19.53
CA ASP A 178 -9.28 -9.27 20.32
C ASP A 178 -8.13 -9.37 21.33
N LEU A 179 -6.91 -9.00 20.92
CA LEU A 179 -5.77 -8.90 21.82
C LEU A 179 -5.99 -7.85 22.90
N ALA A 180 -6.39 -6.63 22.51
CA ALA A 180 -6.58 -5.50 23.42
C ALA A 180 -7.72 -5.73 24.43
N SER A 181 -8.82 -6.33 23.99
CA SER A 181 -9.97 -6.65 24.85
C SER A 181 -9.74 -7.89 25.73
N GLY A 182 -8.69 -8.67 25.47
CA GLY A 182 -8.43 -9.95 26.13
C GLY A 182 -9.30 -11.12 25.62
N ARG A 183 -10.11 -10.93 24.56
CA ARG A 183 -10.83 -12.03 23.88
C ARG A 183 -9.86 -13.04 23.29
N LEU A 184 -8.70 -12.58 22.84
CA LEU A 184 -7.55 -13.41 22.46
C LEU A 184 -6.44 -13.25 23.52
N PRO A 185 -6.42 -14.07 24.58
CA PRO A 185 -5.44 -13.94 25.65
C PRO A 185 -4.02 -14.33 25.18
N VAL A 186 -3.00 -13.63 25.68
CA VAL A 186 -1.59 -13.95 25.35
C VAL A 186 -1.13 -15.27 25.97
N GLN A 187 -1.79 -15.75 27.01
CA GLN A 187 -1.53 -17.06 27.62
C GLN A 187 -2.09 -18.19 26.75
N ASP A 188 -1.19 -18.99 26.17
CA ASP A 188 -1.52 -20.08 25.22
C ASP A 188 -2.61 -21.04 25.75
N ALA A 189 -2.52 -21.40 27.03
CA ALA A 189 -3.47 -22.29 27.69
C ALA A 189 -4.92 -21.75 27.75
N LEU A 190 -5.12 -20.44 27.60
CA LEU A 190 -6.43 -19.79 27.67
C LEU A 190 -7.09 -19.58 26.30
N ARG A 191 -6.40 -19.91 25.19
CA ARG A 191 -6.92 -19.68 23.83
C ARG A 191 -7.77 -20.82 23.28
N ASN A 192 -8.05 -21.86 24.07
CA ASN A 192 -8.81 -23.01 23.62
C ASN A 192 -10.23 -22.60 23.16
N GLY A 193 -10.56 -22.88 21.91
CA GLY A 193 -11.87 -22.58 21.32
C GLY A 193 -12.10 -21.12 20.92
N VAL A 194 -11.10 -20.24 21.06
CA VAL A 194 -11.17 -18.88 20.52
C VAL A 194 -11.23 -18.97 18.98
N ARG A 195 -12.17 -18.24 18.38
CA ARG A 195 -12.37 -18.19 16.93
C ARG A 195 -12.22 -16.77 16.42
N PRO A 196 -11.79 -16.56 15.16
CA PRO A 196 -11.75 -15.21 14.60
C PRO A 196 -13.14 -14.58 14.65
N GLN A 197 -13.20 -13.27 14.84
CA GLN A 197 -14.46 -12.55 14.63
C GLN A 197 -14.86 -12.65 13.16
N VAL A 198 -16.16 -12.68 12.88
CA VAL A 198 -16.66 -12.61 11.51
C VAL A 198 -16.39 -11.21 10.97
N ALA A 199 -15.44 -11.08 10.04
CA ALA A 199 -15.26 -9.87 9.28
C ALA A 199 -16.35 -9.80 8.21
N LEU A 200 -17.28 -8.86 8.36
CA LEU A 200 -18.23 -8.55 7.29
C LEU A 200 -17.52 -7.74 6.22
N ASP A 201 -17.80 -8.06 4.96
CA ASP A 201 -17.38 -7.23 3.82
C ASP A 201 -17.86 -5.79 4.04
N ASP A 202 -16.91 -4.88 4.21
CA ASP A 202 -17.17 -3.47 4.42
C ASP A 202 -17.37 -2.71 3.10
N GLY A 203 -17.37 -3.42 1.98
CA GLY A 203 -17.53 -2.89 0.64
C GLY A 203 -16.40 -1.95 0.24
N THR A 204 -15.23 -2.04 0.88
CA THR A 204 -14.07 -1.16 0.65
C THR A 204 -12.96 -1.94 -0.04
N PHE A 205 -12.48 -1.44 -1.19
CA PHE A 205 -11.29 -1.99 -1.83
C PHE A 205 -10.03 -1.24 -1.39
N ARG A 206 -9.01 -1.99 -0.99
CA ARG A 206 -7.73 -1.48 -0.50
C ARG A 206 -6.59 -1.72 -1.48
N LEU A 207 -5.42 -1.17 -1.14
CA LEU A 207 -4.25 -1.20 -2.00
C LEU A 207 -3.85 -2.64 -2.36
N GLY A 208 -3.68 -2.91 -3.64
CA GLY A 208 -3.38 -4.23 -4.20
C GLY A 208 -4.60 -5.04 -4.60
N GLU A 209 -5.82 -4.58 -4.29
CA GLU A 209 -7.04 -5.26 -4.72
C GLU A 209 -7.35 -5.05 -6.20
N SER A 210 -8.00 -6.06 -6.78
CA SER A 210 -8.50 -6.01 -8.15
C SER A 210 -10.00 -6.26 -8.20
N HIS A 211 -10.73 -5.40 -8.90
CA HIS A 211 -12.17 -5.52 -9.04
C HIS A 211 -12.71 -4.73 -10.25
N PRO A 212 -13.74 -5.22 -10.97
CA PRO A 212 -14.32 -4.49 -12.12
C PRO A 212 -14.83 -3.09 -11.79
N ARG A 213 -15.23 -2.83 -10.54
CA ARG A 213 -15.61 -1.50 -10.09
C ARG A 213 -14.42 -0.54 -9.95
N ILE A 214 -13.25 -1.04 -9.57
CA ILE A 214 -12.02 -0.25 -9.56
C ILE A 214 -11.73 0.22 -11.00
N ALA A 215 -11.91 -0.65 -11.99
CA ALA A 215 -11.76 -0.26 -13.39
C ALA A 215 -12.78 0.81 -13.81
N GLY A 216 -14.00 0.76 -13.25
CA GLY A 216 -15.03 1.79 -13.38
C GLY A 216 -14.55 3.14 -12.86
N LEU A 217 -14.05 3.17 -11.63
CA LEU A 217 -13.52 4.36 -10.98
C LEU A 217 -12.32 4.94 -11.74
N GLN A 218 -11.35 4.09 -12.12
CA GLN A 218 -10.17 4.48 -12.89
C GLN A 218 -10.53 5.18 -14.21
N ARG A 219 -11.56 4.70 -14.92
CA ARG A 219 -12.05 5.36 -16.14
C ARG A 219 -12.65 6.74 -15.88
N VAL A 220 -13.38 6.90 -14.78
CA VAL A 220 -13.96 8.18 -14.37
C VAL A 220 -12.85 9.17 -14.01
N MET A 221 -11.95 8.78 -13.11
CA MET A 221 -10.80 9.60 -12.71
C MET A 221 -9.94 9.99 -13.93
N HIS A 222 -9.68 9.05 -14.84
CA HIS A 222 -8.95 9.36 -16.07
C HIS A 222 -9.68 10.41 -16.94
N GLY A 223 -11.00 10.25 -17.12
CA GLY A 223 -11.84 11.16 -17.91
C GLY A 223 -11.92 12.58 -17.32
N GLU A 224 -11.82 12.70 -16.00
CA GLU A 224 -11.78 13.98 -15.28
C GLU A 224 -10.38 14.61 -15.19
N GLY A 225 -9.37 13.99 -15.80
CA GLY A 225 -8.04 14.58 -15.89
C GLY A 225 -7.08 14.18 -14.78
N TYR A 226 -7.46 13.29 -13.86
CA TYR A 226 -6.52 12.75 -12.87
C TYR A 226 -5.44 11.89 -13.53
N ARG A 227 -4.24 11.87 -12.94
CA ARG A 227 -3.03 11.24 -13.50
C ARG A 227 -2.34 10.40 -12.44
N ALA A 228 -1.63 9.37 -12.88
CA ALA A 228 -0.80 8.57 -12.00
C ALA A 228 0.35 9.42 -11.42
N ALA A 229 1.02 8.88 -10.39
CA ALA A 229 2.13 9.54 -9.70
C ALA A 229 3.28 10.00 -10.62
N ASP A 230 3.45 9.34 -11.76
CA ASP A 230 4.44 9.66 -12.80
C ASP A 230 4.00 10.75 -13.78
N GLY A 231 2.79 11.31 -13.60
CA GLY A 231 2.13 12.24 -14.50
C GLY A 231 1.46 11.58 -15.72
N GLY A 232 1.64 10.28 -15.88
CA GLY A 232 1.03 9.47 -16.94
C GLY A 232 -0.47 9.24 -16.74
N PRO A 233 -1.14 8.65 -17.74
CA PRO A 233 -2.54 8.25 -17.59
C PRO A 233 -2.66 7.18 -16.50
N LEU A 234 -3.75 7.21 -15.73
CA LEU A 234 -4.09 6.13 -14.80
C LEU A 234 -4.29 4.81 -15.56
N ASP A 235 -3.79 3.71 -14.96
CA ASP A 235 -4.18 2.36 -15.35
C ASP A 235 -5.70 2.20 -15.25
N ARG A 236 -6.26 1.37 -16.14
CA ARG A 236 -7.70 1.09 -16.23
C ARG A 236 -7.99 -0.41 -16.21
N ASP A 237 -7.05 -1.16 -15.65
CA ASP A 237 -7.02 -2.63 -15.54
C ASP A 237 -7.85 -3.15 -14.38
N GLY A 238 -8.32 -2.27 -13.50
CA GLY A 238 -9.10 -2.62 -12.32
C GLY A 238 -8.28 -3.02 -11.11
N VAL A 239 -6.97 -2.75 -11.09
CA VAL A 239 -6.10 -2.99 -9.93
C VAL A 239 -5.80 -1.68 -9.21
N TYR A 240 -6.04 -1.61 -7.91
CA TYR A 240 -5.70 -0.43 -7.12
C TYR A 240 -4.22 -0.46 -6.69
N ARG A 241 -3.36 0.24 -7.42
CA ARG A 241 -1.90 0.27 -7.19
C ARG A 241 -1.44 1.54 -6.47
N PRO A 242 -0.25 1.55 -5.84
CA PRO A 242 0.31 2.75 -5.22
C PRO A 242 0.38 3.97 -6.14
N SER A 243 0.65 3.76 -7.44
CA SER A 243 0.70 4.82 -8.46
C SER A 243 -0.62 5.59 -8.63
N MET A 244 -1.76 5.00 -8.26
CA MET A 244 -3.09 5.61 -8.32
C MET A 244 -3.43 6.43 -7.07
N GLN A 245 -2.74 6.22 -5.95
CA GLN A 245 -3.19 6.70 -4.64
C GLN A 245 -3.22 8.23 -4.53
N GLY A 246 -2.23 8.93 -5.06
CA GLY A 246 -2.23 10.39 -5.11
C GLY A 246 -3.43 10.98 -5.86
N ALA A 247 -3.79 10.36 -6.99
CA ALA A 247 -4.96 10.71 -7.77
C ALA A 247 -6.26 10.45 -7.01
N LEU A 248 -6.33 9.31 -6.30
CA LEU A 248 -7.50 8.93 -5.52
C LEU A 248 -7.76 9.95 -4.40
N LEU A 249 -6.72 10.36 -3.67
CA LEU A 249 -6.85 11.36 -2.61
C LEU A 249 -7.29 12.72 -3.17
N ASP A 250 -6.74 13.16 -4.31
CA ASP A 250 -7.18 14.38 -4.98
C ASP A 250 -8.64 14.28 -5.46
N PHE A 251 -9.05 13.10 -5.93
CA PHE A 251 -10.41 12.80 -6.36
C PHE A 251 -11.39 12.87 -5.19
N GLN A 252 -11.06 12.21 -4.06
CA GLN A 252 -11.86 12.22 -2.85
C GLN A 252 -12.11 13.66 -2.35
N ARG A 253 -11.05 14.47 -2.29
CA ARG A 253 -11.16 15.89 -1.92
C ARG A 253 -12.06 16.68 -2.85
N ALA A 254 -11.84 16.58 -4.17
CA ALA A 254 -12.57 17.36 -5.16
C ALA A 254 -14.08 17.05 -5.16
N HIS A 255 -14.44 15.84 -4.72
CA HIS A 255 -15.80 15.36 -4.63
C HIS A 255 -16.40 15.44 -3.22
N GLY A 256 -15.73 16.14 -2.30
CA GLY A 256 -16.23 16.41 -0.95
C GLY A 256 -16.43 15.15 -0.10
N ILE A 257 -15.58 14.14 -0.27
CA ILE A 257 -15.57 12.92 0.56
C ILE A 257 -14.27 12.81 1.36
N PRO A 258 -14.30 12.09 2.50
CA PRO A 258 -13.10 11.88 3.31
C PRO A 258 -11.94 11.32 2.46
N GLN A 259 -10.76 11.89 2.65
CA GLN A 259 -9.54 11.44 1.98
C GLN A 259 -8.95 10.23 2.72
N THR A 260 -9.63 9.09 2.67
CA THR A 260 -9.21 7.87 3.38
C THR A 260 -8.05 7.16 2.68
N GLY A 261 -7.86 7.39 1.38
CA GLY A 261 -6.96 6.60 0.55
C GLY A 261 -7.52 5.20 0.21
N ASP A 262 -8.69 4.83 0.73
CA ASP A 262 -9.36 3.58 0.40
C ASP A 262 -10.48 3.80 -0.61
N ILE A 263 -10.78 2.80 -1.43
CA ILE A 263 -11.94 2.83 -2.34
C ILE A 263 -13.17 2.34 -1.57
N ASP A 264 -13.61 3.16 -0.62
CA ASP A 264 -14.73 2.93 0.30
C ASP A 264 -16.11 3.14 -0.37
N PRO A 265 -17.25 2.79 0.28
CA PRO A 265 -18.58 3.01 -0.28
C PRO A 265 -18.86 4.45 -0.75
N ALA A 266 -18.28 5.45 -0.07
CA ALA A 266 -18.45 6.85 -0.43
C ALA A 266 -17.74 7.19 -1.74
N THR A 267 -16.56 6.64 -1.98
CA THR A 267 -15.78 6.72 -3.22
C THR A 267 -16.40 5.88 -4.33
N LEU A 268 -16.93 4.72 -3.96
CA LEU A 268 -17.49 3.74 -4.87
C LEU A 268 -18.77 4.20 -5.57
N ARG A 269 -19.50 5.18 -5.03
CA ARG A 269 -20.67 5.77 -5.70
C ARG A 269 -20.33 6.39 -7.06
N PHE A 270 -19.08 6.81 -7.25
CA PHE A 270 -18.57 7.38 -8.50
C PHE A 270 -18.07 6.31 -9.48
N ALA A 271 -17.95 5.05 -9.02
CA ALA A 271 -17.46 3.94 -9.81
C ALA A 271 -18.65 3.28 -10.54
N PRO A 272 -18.91 3.59 -11.82
CA PRO A 272 -19.98 2.94 -12.56
C PRO A 272 -19.74 1.43 -12.56
N GLY A 273 -20.80 0.66 -12.34
CA GLY A 273 -20.75 -0.79 -12.48
C GLY A 273 -20.27 -1.18 -13.88
N PRO A 274 -19.78 -2.42 -14.06
CA PRO A 274 -19.48 -2.92 -15.39
C PRO A 274 -20.73 -2.70 -16.25
N ARG A 275 -20.59 -1.90 -17.32
CA ARG A 275 -21.66 -1.76 -18.30
C ARG A 275 -21.90 -3.17 -18.83
N ARG A 276 -22.99 -3.82 -18.39
CA ARG A 276 -23.56 -4.92 -19.17
C ARG A 276 -23.74 -4.33 -20.56
N ARG A 277 -23.14 -4.94 -21.57
CA ARG A 277 -23.35 -4.51 -22.95
C ARG A 277 -24.78 -4.89 -23.34
N ASP A 278 -25.77 -4.21 -22.80
CA ASP A 278 -27.13 -4.20 -23.35
C ASP A 278 -27.13 -3.53 -24.74
N ARG A 279 -26.03 -2.84 -25.11
CA ARG A 279 -25.79 -2.32 -26.46
C ARG A 279 -25.71 -3.41 -27.54
N ASP A 280 -25.33 -4.66 -27.21
CA ASP A 280 -25.31 -5.73 -28.22
C ASP A 280 -26.71 -6.29 -28.56
N LEU A 281 -27.75 -5.97 -27.76
CA LEU A 281 -29.16 -6.25 -28.09
C LEU A 281 -29.87 -5.05 -28.77
N ALA A 282 -29.39 -3.83 -28.55
CA ALA A 282 -29.95 -2.61 -29.13
C ALA A 282 -29.35 -2.26 -30.50
N ASP A 283 -28.22 -2.85 -30.89
CA ASP A 283 -27.59 -2.73 -32.21
C ASP A 283 -28.18 -3.71 -33.26
N ARG A 284 -29.50 -3.96 -33.20
CA ARG A 284 -30.22 -4.28 -34.44
C ARG A 284 -30.30 -3.00 -35.26
N PHE A 285 -29.55 -2.97 -36.35
CA PHE A 285 -29.55 -1.90 -37.35
C PHE A 285 -30.99 -1.64 -37.84
N GLU A 286 -31.64 -0.60 -37.32
CA GLU A 286 -32.83 0.02 -37.92
C GLU A 286 -32.31 1.10 -38.90
N PRO A 287 -32.44 0.91 -40.23
CA PRO A 287 -31.96 1.87 -41.20
C PRO A 287 -32.67 3.22 -41.04
N GLY A 288 -31.90 4.30 -40.80
CA GLY A 288 -32.41 5.67 -40.77
C GLY A 288 -32.40 6.38 -39.41
N ARG A 289 -31.95 5.74 -38.33
CA ARG A 289 -31.79 6.43 -37.04
C ARG A 289 -30.50 7.25 -37.01
N PRO A 290 -30.54 8.57 -36.76
CA PRO A 290 -29.32 9.36 -36.60
C PRO A 290 -28.54 8.86 -35.38
N MET A 291 -27.22 8.71 -35.55
CA MET A 291 -26.30 8.31 -34.49
C MET A 291 -26.46 9.22 -33.27
N PRO A 292 -26.55 8.68 -32.04
CA PRO A 292 -26.45 9.51 -30.84
C PRO A 292 -25.13 10.28 -30.89
N ARG A 293 -25.19 11.62 -30.76
CA ARG A 293 -24.00 12.44 -30.55
C ARG A 293 -23.23 11.87 -29.35
N GLU A 294 -21.92 11.71 -29.48
CA GLU A 294 -21.05 11.43 -28.35
C GLU A 294 -21.37 12.44 -27.25
N ALA A 295 -21.82 11.94 -26.10
CA ALA A 295 -21.98 12.78 -24.93
C ALA A 295 -20.59 13.34 -24.59
N GLY A 296 -20.51 14.65 -24.32
CA GLY A 296 -19.29 15.31 -23.86
C GLY A 296 -18.73 14.66 -22.59
N PRO A 297 -17.57 15.12 -22.09
CA PRO A 297 -16.90 14.50 -20.94
C PRO A 297 -17.89 14.31 -19.79
N ALA A 298 -18.14 13.06 -19.43
CA ALA A 298 -19.07 12.72 -18.37
C ALA A 298 -18.38 12.99 -17.03
N THR A 299 -18.71 14.12 -16.42
CA THR A 299 -18.38 14.40 -15.01
C THR A 299 -19.12 13.39 -14.13
N ALA A 300 -18.53 12.96 -13.02
CA ALA A 300 -19.12 11.95 -12.16
C ALA A 300 -20.25 12.51 -11.26
N PRO A 301 -21.20 11.67 -10.82
CA PRO A 301 -22.21 12.02 -9.82
C PRO A 301 -21.65 12.68 -8.56
N GLY A 302 -21.83 13.98 -8.36
CA GLY A 302 -21.27 14.75 -7.24
C GLY A 302 -20.02 15.58 -7.55
N HIS A 303 -19.56 15.63 -8.81
CA HIS A 303 -18.58 16.63 -9.27
C HIS A 303 -19.23 18.03 -9.29
N PRO A 304 -18.52 19.14 -8.98
CA PRO A 304 -19.09 20.50 -8.96
C PRO A 304 -19.88 20.89 -10.23
N ASP A 305 -19.43 20.39 -11.38
CA ASP A 305 -20.05 20.64 -12.68
C ASP A 305 -21.08 19.57 -13.12
N HIS A 306 -21.38 18.56 -12.29
CA HIS A 306 -22.35 17.50 -12.63
C HIS A 306 -23.78 17.87 -12.19
N PRO A 307 -24.83 17.55 -12.98
CA PRO A 307 -26.22 17.95 -12.68
C PRO A 307 -26.80 17.48 -11.34
N ASP A 308 -26.26 16.42 -10.75
CA ASP A 308 -26.70 15.92 -9.43
C ASP A 308 -25.89 16.48 -8.26
N HIS A 309 -24.99 17.43 -8.51
CA HIS A 309 -24.23 18.13 -7.47
C HIS A 309 -25.19 18.93 -6.58
N ARG A 310 -25.64 18.29 -5.51
CA ARG A 310 -26.37 18.93 -4.43
C ARG A 310 -25.32 19.69 -3.62
N GLY A 311 -25.17 20.98 -3.88
CA GLY A 311 -24.14 21.88 -3.32
C GLY A 311 -24.11 22.06 -1.79
N LEU A 312 -24.57 21.08 -1.03
CA LEU A 312 -24.24 20.92 0.38
C LEU A 312 -22.88 20.24 0.46
N LEU A 313 -21.83 21.02 0.21
CA LEU A 313 -20.50 20.64 0.68
C LEU A 313 -20.59 20.37 2.19
N PRO A 314 -19.96 19.32 2.72
CA PRO A 314 -19.67 19.22 4.15
C PRO A 314 -19.00 20.53 4.63
N PRO A 315 -18.94 20.79 5.96
CA PRO A 315 -18.04 21.84 6.47
C PRO A 315 -16.66 21.71 5.82
N GLU A 316 -16.00 22.85 5.62
CA GLU A 316 -14.73 23.03 4.90
C GLU A 316 -13.89 21.74 4.90
N ALA A 317 -13.76 21.12 3.72
CA ALA A 317 -13.13 19.80 3.59
C ALA A 317 -11.73 19.83 4.22
N ASP A 318 -11.34 18.71 4.83
CA ASP A 318 -10.03 18.59 5.46
C ASP A 318 -8.92 19.04 4.51
N PRO A 319 -7.86 19.68 5.06
CA PRO A 319 -6.76 20.14 4.24
C PRO A 319 -6.19 18.99 3.42
N PRO A 320 -5.80 19.25 2.16
CA PRO A 320 -5.42 18.19 1.24
C PRO A 320 -4.24 17.39 1.75
N VAL A 321 -4.44 16.08 1.89
CA VAL A 321 -3.35 15.13 2.17
C VAL A 321 -2.32 15.15 1.05
N ASN A 322 -2.79 15.09 -0.21
CA ASN A 322 -1.94 15.26 -1.40
C ASN A 322 -1.80 16.75 -1.75
N ARG A 323 -0.62 17.31 -1.48
CA ARG A 323 -0.31 18.72 -1.76
C ARG A 323 0.19 18.87 -3.20
N LYS A 324 -0.18 19.96 -3.87
CA LYS A 324 0.48 20.32 -5.13
C LYS A 324 1.83 20.94 -4.80
N GLY A 325 2.90 20.39 -5.35
CA GLY A 325 4.23 20.96 -5.24
C GLY A 325 4.24 22.34 -5.88
N THR A 326 5.04 23.25 -5.33
CA THR A 326 5.34 24.49 -6.03
C THR A 326 6.18 24.13 -7.25
N VAL A 327 5.56 24.12 -8.43
CA VAL A 327 6.27 23.93 -9.70
C VAL A 327 7.34 25.02 -9.78
N PRO A 328 8.65 24.67 -9.78
CA PRO A 328 9.67 25.65 -10.18
C PRO A 328 9.31 26.03 -11.61
N ALA A 329 9.09 27.31 -11.89
CA ALA A 329 8.60 27.77 -13.18
C ALA A 329 9.52 27.32 -14.33
N THR A 330 9.26 26.15 -14.90
CA THR A 330 9.88 25.69 -16.15
C THR A 330 9.35 26.47 -17.34
N GLY A 331 8.20 27.15 -17.18
CA GLY A 331 7.57 28.00 -18.18
C GLY A 331 8.52 29.04 -18.77
N GLY A 332 9.29 29.75 -17.92
CA GLY A 332 10.20 30.79 -18.41
C GLY A 332 11.46 30.30 -19.14
N MET A 333 11.71 28.98 -19.18
CA MET A 333 12.92 28.40 -19.77
C MET A 333 12.65 27.75 -21.13
N LEU A 334 11.46 27.16 -21.33
CA LEU A 334 10.98 26.75 -22.66
C LEU A 334 10.84 27.96 -23.61
N ASP A 335 10.53 29.13 -23.06
CA ASP A 335 10.52 30.43 -23.76
C ASP A 335 11.89 30.82 -24.36
N ARG A 336 13.00 30.21 -23.93
CA ARG A 336 14.34 30.43 -24.51
C ARG A 336 14.73 29.40 -25.56
N VAL A 337 14.14 28.20 -25.49
CA VAL A 337 14.41 27.13 -26.46
C VAL A 337 13.71 27.44 -27.79
N LEU A 338 12.48 27.96 -27.74
CA LEU A 338 11.68 28.24 -28.93
C LEU A 338 12.32 29.30 -29.85
N PRO A 339 12.79 30.47 -29.35
CA PRO A 339 13.46 31.46 -30.19
C PRO A 339 14.81 30.98 -30.74
N ALA A 340 15.54 30.14 -29.99
CA ALA A 340 16.82 29.57 -30.44
C ALA A 340 16.62 28.58 -31.60
N LEU A 341 15.53 27.79 -31.56
CA LEU A 341 15.13 26.91 -32.66
C LEU A 341 14.67 27.70 -33.89
N GLU A 342 13.90 28.78 -33.69
CA GLU A 342 13.45 29.65 -34.78
C GLU A 342 14.63 30.33 -35.50
N GLN A 343 15.65 30.75 -34.76
CA GLN A 343 16.86 31.37 -35.30
C GLN A 343 17.85 30.36 -35.90
N ARG A 344 17.62 29.05 -35.69
CA ARG A 344 18.51 27.95 -36.11
C ARG A 344 19.97 28.13 -35.67
N ASP A 345 20.19 28.73 -34.50
CA ASP A 345 21.51 28.90 -33.92
C ASP A 345 21.87 27.65 -33.08
N PRO A 346 22.78 26.78 -33.57
CA PRO A 346 23.10 25.53 -32.90
C PRO A 346 23.76 25.73 -31.52
N ASP A 347 24.48 26.83 -31.32
CA ASP A 347 25.14 27.12 -30.05
C ASP A 347 24.13 27.65 -29.02
N ALA A 348 23.17 28.48 -29.46
CA ALA A 348 22.08 28.95 -28.60
C ALA A 348 21.15 27.79 -28.19
N ILE A 349 20.83 26.88 -29.11
CA ILE A 349 20.05 25.67 -28.83
C ILE A 349 20.78 24.81 -27.79
N THR A 350 22.07 24.55 -27.99
CA THR A 350 22.86 23.71 -27.09
C THR A 350 22.94 24.31 -25.68
N ARG A 351 23.13 25.63 -25.56
CA ARG A 351 23.11 26.32 -24.27
C ARG A 351 21.73 26.25 -23.60
N ALA A 352 20.66 26.57 -24.33
CA ALA A 352 19.31 26.54 -23.79
C ALA A 352 18.90 25.15 -23.30
N LEU A 353 19.23 24.09 -24.05
CA LEU A 353 18.98 22.71 -23.65
C LEU A 353 19.86 22.28 -22.47
N SER A 354 21.12 22.70 -22.42
CA SER A 354 22.01 22.39 -21.30
C SER A 354 21.57 23.08 -20.00
N ASP A 355 21.09 24.33 -20.10
CA ASP A 355 20.58 25.07 -18.96
C ASP A 355 19.22 24.51 -18.50
N LEU A 356 18.35 24.11 -19.43
CA LEU A 356 17.12 23.38 -19.12
C LEU A 356 17.44 22.05 -18.43
N ALA A 357 18.38 21.27 -18.95
CA ALA A 357 18.80 20.01 -18.36
C ALA A 357 19.35 20.18 -16.94
N ARG A 358 20.05 21.30 -16.66
CA ARG A 358 20.59 21.63 -15.33
C ARG A 358 19.61 22.37 -14.42
N SER A 359 18.41 22.70 -14.90
CA SER A 359 17.43 23.45 -14.10
C SER A 359 16.84 22.60 -12.98
N ASP A 360 16.55 23.23 -11.85
CA ASP A 360 15.90 22.59 -10.70
C ASP A 360 14.57 21.93 -11.09
N GLY A 361 13.81 22.55 -12.01
CA GLY A 361 12.57 22.00 -12.54
C GLY A 361 12.76 20.72 -13.35
N MET A 362 13.76 20.66 -14.23
CA MET A 362 14.07 19.45 -15.00
C MET A 362 14.68 18.36 -14.11
N GLN A 363 15.54 18.72 -13.15
CA GLN A 363 16.10 17.77 -12.20
C GLN A 363 15.00 17.16 -11.32
N ALA A 364 14.07 17.96 -10.81
CA ALA A 364 12.91 17.47 -10.06
C ALA A 364 11.97 16.61 -10.92
N TRP A 365 11.85 16.89 -12.22
CA TRP A 365 11.07 16.07 -13.15
C TRP A 365 11.76 14.73 -13.44
N LEU A 366 13.07 14.72 -13.64
CA LEU A 366 13.88 13.50 -13.82
C LEU A 366 13.91 12.64 -12.54
N GLU A 367 13.97 13.26 -11.37
CA GLU A 367 13.88 12.58 -10.09
C GLU A 367 12.50 11.94 -9.90
N ARG A 368 11.43 12.69 -10.17
CA ARG A 368 10.06 12.13 -10.22
C ARG A 368 9.95 10.96 -11.18
N GLY A 369 10.50 11.08 -12.38
CA GLY A 369 10.54 10.01 -13.37
C GLY A 369 11.31 8.77 -12.88
N ARG A 370 12.45 8.96 -12.20
CA ARG A 370 13.21 7.85 -11.59
C ARG A 370 12.44 7.17 -10.47
N THR A 371 11.85 7.94 -9.55
CA THR A 371 11.02 7.39 -8.48
C THR A 371 9.81 6.63 -9.04
N ALA A 372 9.19 7.16 -10.09
CA ALA A 372 8.11 6.50 -10.81
C ALA A 372 8.53 5.19 -11.50
N LEU A 373 9.69 5.20 -12.17
CA LEU A 373 10.24 4.00 -12.82
C LEU A 373 10.64 2.93 -11.80
N ASP A 374 11.19 3.32 -10.65
CA ASP A 374 11.51 2.42 -9.54
C ASP A 374 10.24 1.78 -8.93
N LEU A 375 9.09 2.47 -9.01
CA LEU A 375 7.79 1.93 -8.60
C LEU A 375 7.17 0.98 -9.66
N GLN A 376 7.66 1.00 -10.90
CA GLN A 376 7.11 0.20 -12.01
C GLN A 376 8.02 -0.97 -12.43
N GLN A 377 9.31 -0.97 -12.07
CA GLN A 377 10.25 -2.02 -12.45
C GLN A 377 10.26 -3.19 -11.44
N PRO A 378 10.14 -4.46 -11.89
CA PRO A 378 10.50 -5.59 -11.05
C PRO A 378 12.02 -5.58 -10.77
N PRO A 379 12.48 -6.11 -9.64
CA PRO A 379 13.88 -5.99 -9.23
C PRO A 379 14.83 -6.59 -10.28
N ALA A 380 15.94 -5.89 -10.53
CA ALA A 380 17.08 -6.49 -11.20
C ALA A 380 17.55 -7.70 -10.38
N ALA A 381 17.67 -8.86 -11.03
CA ALA A 381 18.22 -10.05 -10.41
C ALA A 381 19.66 -9.75 -9.97
N ASP A 382 19.86 -9.56 -8.68
CA ASP A 382 21.19 -9.37 -8.11
C ASP A 382 21.89 -10.74 -8.17
N SER A 383 22.74 -10.90 -9.18
CA SER A 383 23.55 -12.09 -9.41
C SER A 383 24.71 -12.13 -8.41
N ALA A 384 24.36 -12.31 -7.13
CA ALA A 384 25.30 -12.80 -6.13
C ALA A 384 25.52 -14.30 -6.38
N HIS A 385 26.40 -14.61 -7.33
CA HIS A 385 26.93 -15.95 -7.54
C HIS A 385 27.38 -16.55 -6.21
N ALA A 386 26.63 -17.56 -5.76
CA ALA A 386 27.09 -18.52 -4.77
C ALA A 386 28.36 -19.17 -5.31
N ARG A 387 29.51 -18.87 -4.69
CA ARG A 387 30.71 -19.69 -4.82
C ARG A 387 30.42 -21.00 -4.10
N THR A 388 30.18 -22.05 -4.87
CA THR A 388 30.27 -23.42 -4.41
C THR A 388 31.72 -23.73 -4.00
N PRO A 389 31.99 -24.27 -2.80
CA PRO A 389 33.26 -24.90 -2.53
C PRO A 389 33.31 -26.26 -3.22
N GLU A 390 34.35 -26.51 -4.03
CA GLU A 390 34.65 -27.81 -4.61
C GLU A 390 34.85 -28.89 -3.53
N PRO A 391 34.47 -30.16 -3.80
CA PRO A 391 34.81 -31.27 -2.92
C PRO A 391 36.27 -31.69 -3.14
N LEU A 392 37.06 -31.62 -2.06
CA LEU A 392 38.36 -32.31 -1.96
C LEU A 392 38.12 -33.83 -2.01
N PHE A 393 38.31 -34.43 -3.18
CA PHE A 393 38.64 -35.85 -3.26
C PHE A 393 40.08 -36.05 -2.80
N ARG A 394 40.27 -36.87 -1.75
CA ARG A 394 41.53 -37.56 -1.48
C ARG A 394 41.25 -39.05 -1.39
N GLY A 395 42.02 -39.82 -2.16
CA GLY A 395 42.37 -41.20 -1.80
C GLY A 395 43.43 -41.23 -0.71
#